data_AF-A0ABD2PAS9-F1
#
_entry.id   AF-A0ABD2PAS9-F1
#
_cell.length_a   1.000
_cell.length_b   1.000
_cell.length_c   1.000
_cell.angle_alpha   90.00
_cell.angle_beta   90.00
_cell.angle_gamma   90.00
#
_symmetry.space_group_name_H-M   'P 1'
#
loop_
_entity.id
_entity.type
_entity.pdbx_description
1 polymer ?
#
loop_
_entity_poly.entity_id
_entity_poly.type
_entity_poly.pdbx_seq_one_letter_code
_entity_poly.pdbx_strand_id
1 'polypeptide(L)'
;MMVVKPRTTENSSDTREDIKKSIKLVELKIGISNVKTINIGGLAIVCKNNREREIVNNEITTKLGDRYNTKLPEEQKPRVRVTGIIESYNEED
;
A
#
# COMPACT_ATOMS: atom_id res chain seq x y z
N MET A 1 3.00 3.55 -2.60
CA MET A 1 3.23 2.49 -1.59
C MET A 1 2.15 1.43 -1.74
N MET A 2 2.49 0.16 -1.52
CA MET A 2 1.58 -0.99 -1.49
C MET A 2 1.80 -1.75 -0.19
N VAL A 3 0.75 -2.39 0.33
CA VAL A 3 0.79 -3.18 1.55
C VAL A 3 0.45 -4.63 1.22
N VAL A 4 1.29 -5.56 1.68
CA VAL A 4 1.11 -7.00 1.59
C VAL A 4 0.97 -7.53 3.00
N LYS A 5 -0.11 -8.25 3.29
CA LYS A 5 -0.33 -8.86 4.61
C LYS A 5 -0.61 -10.35 4.45
N PRO A 6 0.01 -11.22 5.24
CA PRO A 6 -0.37 -12.63 5.25
C PRO A 6 -1.81 -12.76 5.80
N ARG A 7 -2.56 -13.75 5.31
CA ARG A 7 -3.91 -14.04 5.80
C ARG A 7 -3.89 -14.71 7.17
N THR A 8 -2.83 -15.45 7.45
CA THR A 8 -2.50 -16.05 8.73
C THR A 8 -1.33 -15.32 9.38
N THR A 9 -1.24 -15.31 10.70
CA THR A 9 -0.12 -14.68 11.42
C THR A 9 1.18 -15.39 11.06
N GLU A 10 2.06 -14.72 10.31
CA GLU A 10 3.38 -15.23 9.90
C GLU A 10 4.49 -14.24 10.29
N ASN A 11 5.75 -14.68 10.24
CA ASN A 11 6.88 -13.78 10.46
C ASN A 11 7.17 -12.98 9.19
N SER A 12 7.52 -11.71 9.37
CA SER A 12 7.81 -10.82 8.24
C SER A 12 9.06 -11.21 7.45
N SER A 13 9.97 -11.99 8.04
CA SER A 13 11.12 -12.57 7.35
C SER A 13 10.68 -13.55 6.27
N ASP A 14 9.78 -14.46 6.64
CA ASP A 14 9.30 -15.54 5.77
C ASP A 14 8.48 -14.96 4.63
N THR A 15 7.60 -13.99 4.93
CA THR A 15 6.86 -13.23 3.93
C THR A 15 7.80 -12.50 2.94
N ARG A 16 8.94 -11.98 3.41
CA ARG A 16 9.91 -11.31 2.53
C ARG A 16 10.59 -12.29 1.60
N GLU A 17 10.95 -13.46 2.12
CA GLU A 17 11.61 -14.50 1.34
C GLU A 17 10.65 -15.12 0.32
N ASP A 18 9.39 -15.38 0.71
CA ASP A 18 8.33 -15.87 -0.18
C ASP A 18 8.08 -14.91 -1.35
N ILE A 19 7.95 -13.61 -1.06
CA ILE A 19 7.79 -12.58 -2.10
C ILE A 19 9.00 -12.53 -3.02
N LYS A 20 10.23 -12.60 -2.48
CA LYS A 20 11.46 -12.55 -3.27
C LYS A 20 11.63 -13.79 -4.16
N LYS A 21 11.22 -14.97 -3.70
CA LYS A 21 11.26 -16.22 -4.47
C LYS A 21 10.17 -16.26 -5.55
N SER A 22 8.98 -15.75 -5.24
CA SER A 22 7.81 -15.85 -6.12
C SER A 22 7.77 -14.76 -7.19
N ILE A 23 8.37 -13.60 -6.92
CA ILE A 23 8.40 -12.46 -7.83
C ILE A 23 9.82 -12.24 -8.33
N LYS A 24 10.01 -12.46 -9.62
CA LYS A 24 11.27 -12.12 -10.29
C LYS A 24 11.26 -10.63 -10.68
N LEU A 25 11.60 -9.78 -9.71
CA LEU A 25 11.65 -8.32 -9.87
C LEU A 25 12.55 -7.86 -11.03
N VAL A 26 13.62 -8.63 -11.29
CA VAL A 26 14.58 -8.38 -12.39
C VAL A 26 13.92 -8.55 -13.75
N GLU A 27 13.09 -9.60 -13.93
CA GLU A 27 12.37 -9.85 -15.18
C GLU A 27 11.31 -8.79 -15.43
N LEU A 28 10.70 -8.26 -14.36
CA LEU A 28 9.68 -7.23 -14.44
C LEU A 28 10.25 -5.82 -14.63
N LYS A 29 11.58 -5.62 -14.56
CA LYS A 29 12.26 -4.31 -14.59
C LYS A 29 11.69 -3.30 -13.57
N ILE A 30 11.25 -3.78 -12.40
CA ILE A 30 10.60 -2.93 -11.40
C ILE A 30 11.61 -2.43 -10.36
N GLY A 31 11.65 -1.11 -10.17
CA GLY A 31 12.47 -0.47 -9.16
C GLY A 31 11.76 -0.45 -7.81
N ILE A 32 12.03 -1.44 -6.95
CA ILE A 32 11.63 -1.33 -5.54
C ILE A 32 12.56 -0.33 -4.86
N SER A 33 12.00 0.79 -4.43
CA SER A 33 12.72 1.85 -3.73
C SER A 33 12.92 1.51 -2.25
N ASN A 34 11.96 0.85 -1.62
CA ASN A 34 12.06 0.47 -0.21
C ASN A 34 11.10 -0.69 0.13
N VAL A 35 11.47 -1.53 1.11
CA VAL A 35 10.60 -2.53 1.72
C VAL A 35 10.64 -2.32 3.23
N LYS A 36 9.49 -1.99 3.82
CA LYS A 36 9.31 -1.83 5.26
C LYS A 36 8.52 -2.99 5.83
N THR A 37 8.93 -3.51 6.96
CA THR A 37 8.12 -4.45 7.74
C THR A 37 7.00 -3.72 8.47
N ILE A 38 5.81 -4.32 8.52
CA ILE A 38 4.66 -3.83 9.28
C ILE A 38 4.17 -4.92 10.24
N ASN A 39 3.31 -4.55 11.18
CA ASN A 39 2.78 -5.48 12.18
C ASN A 39 2.11 -6.69 11.54
N ILE A 40 2.17 -7.83 12.25
CA ILE A 40 1.52 -9.09 11.86
C ILE A 40 2.12 -9.67 10.57
N GLY A 41 3.45 -9.70 10.48
CA GLY A 41 4.16 -10.32 9.34
C GLY A 41 4.05 -9.59 8.00
N GLY A 42 3.32 -8.47 7.94
CA GLY A 42 3.11 -7.77 6.69
C GLY A 42 4.35 -7.03 6.20
N LEU A 43 4.32 -6.68 4.91
CA LEU A 43 5.33 -5.88 4.24
C LEU A 43 4.69 -4.70 3.52
N ALA A 44 5.29 -3.53 3.66
CA ALA A 44 5.00 -2.35 2.88
C ALA A 44 6.09 -2.18 1.81
N ILE A 45 5.69 -2.24 0.55
CA ILE A 45 6.58 -2.14 -0.60
C ILE A 45 6.39 -0.76 -1.24
N VAL A 46 7.48 -0.02 -1.39
CA VAL A 46 7.53 1.28 -2.05
C VAL A 46 8.15 1.10 -3.43
N CYS A 47 7.34 1.28 -4.46
CA CYS A 47 7.77 1.31 -5.87
C CYS A 47 7.98 2.76 -6.31
N LYS A 48 8.81 2.95 -7.33
CA LYS A 48 9.13 4.29 -7.87
C LYS A 48 7.92 4.96 -8.53
N ASN A 49 7.12 4.19 -9.29
CA ASN A 49 6.01 4.69 -10.09
C ASN A 49 4.69 3.98 -9.78
N ASN A 50 3.56 4.63 -10.11
CA ASN A 50 2.22 4.04 -9.96
C ASN A 50 2.03 2.79 -10.83
N ARG A 51 2.49 2.84 -12.09
CA ARG A 51 2.41 1.70 -13.01
C ARG A 51 3.17 0.47 -12.50
N GLU A 52 4.38 0.67 -11.99
CA GLU A 52 5.17 -0.42 -11.39
C GLU A 52 4.45 -1.01 -10.18
N ARG A 53 3.84 -0.17 -9.36
CA ARG A 53 3.08 -0.59 -8.17
C ARG A 53 1.90 -1.48 -8.55
N GLU A 54 1.16 -1.14 -9.60
CA GLU A 54 0.04 -1.96 -10.09
C GLU A 54 0.51 -3.30 -10.65
N ILE A 55 1.60 -3.31 -11.43
CA ILE A 55 2.16 -4.55 -11.97
C ILE A 55 2.58 -5.49 -10.82
N VAL A 56 3.32 -4.98 -9.82
CA VAL A 56 3.68 -5.81 -8.65
C VAL A 56 2.44 -6.27 -7.89
N ASN A 57 1.45 -5.41 -7.71
CA ASN A 57 0.23 -5.78 -7.01
C ASN A 57 -0.50 -6.91 -7.73
N ASN A 58 -0.66 -6.82 -9.04
CA ASN A 58 -1.31 -7.85 -9.84
C ASN A 58 -0.53 -9.16 -9.81
N GLU A 59 0.80 -9.09 -9.90
CA GLU A 59 1.67 -10.26 -9.85
C GLU A 59 1.58 -10.99 -8.50
N ILE A 60 1.63 -10.23 -7.39
CA ILE A 60 1.46 -10.79 -6.03
C ILE A 60 0.08 -11.38 -5.87
N THR A 61 -0.96 -10.67 -6.30
CA THR A 61 -2.34 -11.14 -6.17
C THR A 61 -2.55 -12.44 -6.97
N THR A 62 -1.96 -12.53 -8.16
CA THR A 62 -2.08 -13.70 -9.04
C THR A 62 -1.33 -14.92 -8.48
N LYS A 63 -0.11 -14.72 -7.96
CA LYS A 63 0.75 -15.84 -7.50
C LYS A 63 0.54 -16.22 -6.04
N LEU A 64 0.14 -15.26 -5.22
CA LEU A 64 0.19 -15.34 -3.76
C LEU A 64 -1.14 -14.90 -3.11
N GLY A 65 -2.19 -14.57 -3.87
CA GLY A 65 -3.48 -14.08 -3.37
C GLY A 65 -4.20 -15.03 -2.39
N ASP A 66 -3.90 -16.32 -2.48
CA ASP A 66 -4.43 -17.36 -1.59
C ASP A 66 -3.84 -17.28 -0.19
N ARG A 67 -2.57 -16.89 -0.06
CA ARG A 67 -1.85 -16.80 1.23
C ARG A 67 -1.74 -15.37 1.75
N TYR A 68 -1.74 -14.40 0.84
CA TYR A 68 -1.46 -13.00 1.13
C TYR A 68 -2.56 -12.10 0.57
N ASN A 69 -2.93 -11.09 1.33
CA ASN A 69 -3.82 -10.03 0.91
C ASN A 69 -3.00 -8.79 0.56
N THR A 70 -3.24 -8.25 -0.64
CA THR A 70 -2.57 -7.08 -1.17
C THR A 70 -3.53 -5.90 -1.14
N LYS A 71 -3.05 -4.74 -0.67
CA LYS A 71 -3.78 -3.48 -0.70
C LYS A 71 -2.94 -2.39 -1.30
N LEU A 72 -3.51 -1.73 -2.29
CA LEU A 72 -3.06 -0.45 -2.80
C LEU A 72 -3.78 0.64 -1.99
N PRO A 73 -3.11 1.34 -1.05
CA PRO A 73 -3.71 2.48 -0.40
C PRO A 73 -4.02 3.55 -1.45
N GLU A 74 -5.29 3.95 -1.50
CA GLU A 74 -5.76 5.06 -2.32
C GLU A 74 -5.27 6.39 -1.74
N GLU A 75 -5.09 7.36 -2.62
CA GLU A 75 -4.78 8.72 -2.20
C GLU A 75 -5.99 9.30 -1.45
N GLN A 76 -5.82 9.57 -0.16
CA GLN A 76 -6.84 10.27 0.60
C GLN A 76 -6.78 11.76 0.26
N LYS A 77 -7.89 12.31 -0.22
CA LYS A 77 -8.03 13.75 -0.38
C LYS A 77 -7.95 14.42 1.01
N PRO A 78 -7.26 15.57 1.13
CA PRO A 78 -7.23 16.31 2.38
C PRO A 78 -8.65 16.66 2.83
N ARG A 79 -8.97 16.43 4.10
CA ARG A 79 -10.26 16.80 4.69
C ARG A 79 -10.10 18.15 5.37
N VAL A 80 -10.85 19.15 4.91
CA VAL A 80 -10.90 20.46 5.58
C VAL A 80 -11.96 20.40 6.66
N ARG A 81 -11.57 20.67 7.92
CA ARG A 81 -12.50 20.85 9.03
C ARG A 81 -12.63 22.35 9.30
N VAL A 82 -13.77 22.92 8.92
CA VAL A 82 -14.09 24.32 9.23
C VAL A 82 -14.62 24.39 10.66
N THR A 83 -14.06 25.28 11.47
CA THR A 83 -14.48 25.55 12.85
C THR A 83 -14.64 27.04 13.02
N GLY A 84 -15.75 27.50 13.61
CA GLY A 84 -15.99 28.91 13.89
C GLY A 84 -16.77 29.67 12.81
N ILE A 85 -17.78 29.05 12.20
CA ILE A 85 -18.78 29.81 11.43
C ILE A 85 -19.67 30.52 12.46
N ILE A 86 -19.48 31.82 12.60
CA ILE A 86 -20.42 32.68 13.32
C ILE A 86 -21.37 33.22 12.25
N GLU A 87 -22.59 32.68 12.20
CA GLU A 87 -23.69 33.22 11.41
C GLU A 87 -24.17 34.51 12.08
N SER A 88 -23.45 35.61 11.88
CA SER A 88 -23.96 36.94 12.16
C SER A 88 -23.43 37.91 11.13
N TYR A 89 -23.90 37.73 9.89
CA TYR A 89 -23.99 38.81 8.92
C TYR A 89 -25.45 39.26 8.90
N ASN A 90 -25.79 40.21 9.78
CA ASN A 90 -26.94 41.08 9.57
C ASN A 90 -26.40 42.28 8.79
N GLU A 91 -26.64 42.27 7.48
CA GLU A 91 -26.47 43.43 6.62
C GLU A 91 -27.88 44.01 6.45
N GLU A 92 -28.24 44.98 7.32
CA GLU A 92 -29.41 45.84 7.12
C GLU A 92 -28.97 47.29 7.36
N ASP A 93 -28.89 48.01 6.23
CA ASP A 93 -28.97 49.46 5.95
C ASP A 93 -28.30 50.50 6.86
#